data_AF-A0A7S4MLI7-F1
#
_entry.id   AF-A0A7S4MLI7-F1
#
_cell.length_a   1.000
_cell.length_b   1.000
_cell.length_c   1.000
_cell.angle_alpha   90.00
_cell.angle_beta   90.00
_cell.angle_gamma   90.00
#
_symmetry.space_group_name_H-M   'P 1'
#
loop_
_entity.id
_entity.type
_entity.pdbx_description
1 polymer ?
#
loop_
_entity_poly.entity_id
_entity_poly.type
_entity_poly.pdbx_seq_one_letter_code
_entity_poly.pdbx_strand_id
1 'polypeptide(L)'
;GRQFVVKGMLKHSTLMALVDYNCYFQEQHQETDETAAMKQWLYVVDVAGMHLGMFDSATRKLIFRIAKHDETFYPDMMGAIVIVNAPPSFAFAWRFMRSWMDNSMRERAHIVSEKTPEQATALLSRLIDPAQLPSTYGGTAPPLQPWPEYSRT
;
A
#
# COMPACT_ATOMS: atom_id res chain seq x y z
N GLY A 1 -15.95 -0.03 -1.02
CA GLY A 1 -15.40 -1.01 -1.98
C GLY A 1 -15.20 -2.35 -1.30
N ARG A 2 -14.92 -3.43 -2.06
CA ARG A 2 -14.53 -4.72 -1.47
C ARG A 2 -13.19 -4.55 -0.73
N GLN A 3 -13.07 -5.18 0.42
CA GLN A 3 -11.87 -5.12 1.25
C GLN A 3 -10.84 -6.17 0.82
N PHE A 4 -9.56 -5.84 0.97
CA PHE A 4 -8.48 -6.79 0.79
C PHE A 4 -8.48 -7.82 1.92
N VAL A 5 -8.87 -9.06 1.64
CA VAL A 5 -8.98 -10.14 2.63
C VAL A 5 -8.10 -11.32 2.21
N VAL A 6 -6.88 -11.37 2.78
CA VAL A 6 -5.87 -12.40 2.45
C VAL A 6 -6.41 -13.82 2.64
N LYS A 7 -7.15 -14.08 3.72
CA LYS A 7 -7.77 -15.39 3.97
C LYS A 7 -8.70 -15.84 2.84
N GLY A 8 -9.37 -14.91 2.15
CA GLY A 8 -10.19 -15.22 0.98
C GLY A 8 -9.35 -15.61 -0.22
N MET A 9 -8.24 -14.91 -0.46
CA MET A 9 -7.31 -15.18 -1.56
C MET A 9 -6.60 -16.52 -1.39
N LEU A 10 -6.24 -16.89 -0.16
CA LEU A 10 -5.59 -18.17 0.16
C LEU A 10 -6.48 -19.40 -0.08
N LYS A 11 -7.76 -19.23 -0.44
CA LYS A 11 -8.59 -20.33 -0.94
C LYS A 11 -8.26 -20.73 -2.38
N HIS A 12 -7.61 -19.84 -3.13
CA HIS A 12 -7.35 -19.98 -4.57
C HIS A 12 -5.88 -19.75 -4.93
N SER A 13 -5.02 -19.47 -3.94
CA SER A 13 -3.62 -19.15 -4.12
C SER A 13 -2.82 -19.51 -2.86
N THR A 14 -1.50 -19.33 -2.91
CA THR A 14 -0.63 -19.52 -1.75
C THR A 14 -0.06 -18.18 -1.30
N LEU A 15 0.43 -18.13 -0.06
CA LEU A 15 1.09 -16.94 0.44
C LEU A 15 2.32 -16.56 -0.39
N MET A 16 3.03 -17.53 -0.98
CA MET A 16 4.20 -17.25 -1.83
C MET A 16 3.78 -16.73 -3.19
N ALA A 17 2.78 -17.34 -3.82
CA ALA A 17 2.26 -16.83 -5.08
C ALA A 17 1.77 -15.37 -4.98
N LEU A 18 1.24 -14.95 -3.83
CA LEU A 18 0.88 -13.54 -3.59
C LEU A 18 2.10 -12.62 -3.44
N VAL A 19 3.19 -13.12 -2.85
CA VAL A 19 4.46 -12.39 -2.76
C VAL A 19 5.08 -12.28 -4.15
N ASP A 20 5.19 -13.40 -4.87
CA ASP A 20 5.76 -13.44 -6.21
C ASP A 20 5.00 -12.54 -7.18
N TYR A 21 3.66 -12.52 -7.09
CA TYR A 21 2.83 -11.58 -7.84
C TYR A 21 3.14 -10.12 -7.53
N ASN A 22 3.39 -9.79 -6.25
CA ASN A 22 3.75 -8.44 -5.86
C ASN A 22 5.13 -8.03 -6.40
N CYS A 23 6.09 -8.97 -6.41
CA CYS A 23 7.42 -8.76 -6.98
C CYS A 23 7.33 -8.52 -8.50
N TYR A 24 6.64 -9.41 -9.21
CA TYR A 24 6.39 -9.26 -10.65
C TYR A 24 5.74 -7.92 -10.98
N PHE A 25 4.73 -7.50 -10.21
CA PHE A 25 4.06 -6.23 -10.41
C PHE A 25 5.01 -5.03 -10.25
N GLN A 26 5.89 -5.06 -9.24
CA GLN A 26 6.91 -4.02 -9.06
C GLN A 26 7.92 -3.99 -10.21
N GLU A 27 8.40 -5.16 -10.66
CA GLU A 27 9.36 -5.30 -11.77
C GLU A 27 8.80 -4.72 -13.08
N GLN A 28 7.54 -5.04 -13.40
CA GLN A 28 6.88 -4.52 -14.61
C GLN A 28 6.79 -2.99 -14.62
N HIS A 29 6.58 -2.36 -13.46
CA HIS A 29 6.56 -0.91 -13.36
C HIS A 29 7.94 -0.29 -13.53
N GLN A 30 9.00 -1.00 -13.16
CA GLN A 30 10.39 -0.56 -13.35
C GLN A 30 10.83 -0.61 -14.81
N GLU A 31 10.39 -1.63 -15.57
CA GLU A 31 10.70 -1.79 -17.00
C GLU A 31 10.06 -0.72 -17.89
N THR A 32 8.89 -0.19 -17.51
CA THR A 32 8.20 0.85 -18.30
C THR A 32 8.85 2.24 -18.28
N ASP A 33 9.84 2.48 -17.41
CA ASP A 33 10.37 3.81 -17.11
C ASP A 33 11.87 3.97 -17.46
N GLU A 34 12.35 3.33 -18.53
CA GLU A 34 13.77 3.32 -18.94
C GLU A 34 14.39 4.72 -19.20
N THR A 35 13.56 5.76 -19.41
CA THR A 35 14.03 7.13 -19.70
C THR A 35 14.15 8.04 -18.48
N ALA A 36 13.57 7.67 -17.34
CA ALA A 36 13.68 8.42 -16.10
C ALA A 36 14.40 7.55 -15.08
N ALA A 37 15.49 8.05 -14.49
CA ALA A 37 16.13 7.38 -13.36
C ALA A 37 15.15 7.38 -12.17
N MET A 38 14.26 6.39 -12.11
CA MET A 38 13.32 6.16 -11.04
C MET A 38 14.14 5.98 -9.76
N LYS A 39 14.05 6.95 -8.84
CA LYS A 39 14.90 6.94 -7.63
C LYS A 39 14.25 6.21 -6.48
N GLN A 40 12.94 6.40 -6.28
CA GLN A 40 12.21 5.88 -5.12
C GLN A 40 10.71 5.75 -5.38
N TRP A 41 10.05 4.80 -4.70
CA TRP A 41 8.60 4.61 -4.68
C TRP A 41 7.93 5.40 -3.57
N LEU A 42 6.73 5.91 -3.88
CA LEU A 42 5.80 6.45 -2.90
C LEU A 42 4.58 5.53 -2.82
N TYR A 43 4.39 4.88 -1.68
CA TYR A 43 3.25 4.02 -1.45
C TYR A 43 2.09 4.81 -0.84
N VAL A 44 0.93 4.83 -1.50
CA VAL A 44 -0.32 5.34 -0.91
C VAL A 44 -1.19 4.15 -0.53
N VAL A 45 -1.45 3.98 0.76
CA VAL A 45 -2.20 2.84 1.30
C VAL A 45 -3.49 3.34 1.94
N ASP A 46 -4.60 3.13 1.23
CA ASP A 46 -5.93 3.42 1.76
C ASP A 46 -6.43 2.27 2.64
N VAL A 47 -6.59 2.55 3.92
CA VAL A 47 -7.04 1.58 4.93
C VAL A 47 -8.46 1.87 5.42
N ALA A 48 -9.25 2.62 4.64
CA ALA A 48 -10.65 2.89 4.95
C ALA A 48 -11.43 1.59 5.22
N GLY A 49 -12.18 1.58 6.33
CA GLY A 49 -13.00 0.44 6.74
C GLY A 49 -12.20 -0.74 7.33
N MET A 50 -10.88 -0.62 7.51
CA MET A 50 -10.09 -1.67 8.13
C MET A 50 -10.59 -1.98 9.55
N HIS A 51 -10.72 -3.26 9.87
CA HIS A 51 -10.99 -3.73 11.23
C HIS A 51 -10.00 -4.82 11.63
N LEU A 52 -9.88 -5.10 12.94
CA LEU A 52 -8.85 -6.01 13.47
C LEU A 52 -8.90 -7.43 12.87
N GLY A 53 -10.07 -7.88 12.43
CA GLY A 53 -10.25 -9.19 11.79
C GLY A 53 -9.56 -9.33 10.43
N MET A 54 -9.29 -8.21 9.75
CA MET A 54 -8.52 -8.21 8.50
C MET A 54 -7.02 -8.37 8.73
N PHE A 55 -6.53 -8.06 9.95
CA PHE A 55 -5.11 -8.11 10.32
C PHE A 55 -4.76 -9.42 11.02
N ASP A 56 -5.16 -10.55 10.42
CA ASP A 56 -4.94 -11.89 10.96
C ASP A 56 -3.48 -12.37 10.78
N SER A 57 -3.20 -13.63 11.12
CA SER A 57 -1.84 -14.19 10.98
C SER A 57 -1.40 -14.34 9.51
N ALA A 58 -2.33 -14.58 8.58
CA ALA A 58 -1.99 -14.68 7.17
C ALA A 58 -1.66 -13.31 6.58
N THR A 59 -2.48 -12.29 6.88
CA THR A 59 -2.22 -10.91 6.45
C THR A 59 -0.89 -10.40 7.00
N ARG A 60 -0.61 -10.63 8.29
CA ARG A 60 0.67 -10.24 8.89
C ARG A 60 1.87 -10.92 8.24
N LYS A 61 1.77 -12.22 7.93
CA LYS A 61 2.84 -12.94 7.23
C LYS A 61 3.03 -12.45 5.79
N LEU A 62 1.94 -12.09 5.10
CA LEU A 62 2.02 -11.54 3.74
C LEU A 62 2.78 -10.21 3.75
N ILE A 63 2.32 -9.25 4.56
CA ILE A 63 2.92 -7.91 4.68
C ILE A 63 4.40 -8.03 5.04
N PHE A 64 4.73 -8.85 6.03
CA PHE A 64 6.12 -9.06 6.44
C PHE A 64 7.00 -9.65 5.32
N ARG A 65 6.47 -10.59 4.54
CA ARG A 65 7.22 -11.20 3.44
C ARG A 65 7.45 -10.23 2.27
N ILE A 66 6.42 -9.46 1.92
CA ILE A 66 6.54 -8.40 0.91
C ILE A 66 7.59 -7.39 1.36
N ALA A 67 7.46 -6.84 2.57
CA ALA A 67 8.39 -5.81 3.00
C ALA A 67 9.83 -6.31 3.16
N LYS A 68 10.01 -7.57 3.60
CA LYS A 68 11.34 -8.19 3.63
C LYS A 68 11.92 -8.42 2.23
N HIS A 69 11.08 -8.75 1.25
CA HIS A 69 11.50 -8.86 -0.14
C HIS A 69 11.99 -7.51 -0.65
N ASP A 70 11.17 -6.46 -0.50
CA ASP A 70 11.51 -5.08 -0.91
C ASP A 70 12.84 -4.62 -0.29
N GLU A 71 13.03 -4.84 1.01
CA GLU A 71 14.29 -4.49 1.71
C GLU A 71 15.51 -5.26 1.18
N THR A 72 15.32 -6.52 0.77
CA THR A 72 16.43 -7.39 0.33
C THR A 72 16.85 -7.11 -1.12
N PHE A 73 15.89 -6.90 -2.02
CA PHE A 73 16.14 -6.80 -3.46
C PHE A 73 16.16 -5.36 -3.97
N TYR A 74 15.48 -4.44 -3.27
CA TYR A 74 15.37 -3.03 -3.65
C TYR A 74 15.75 -2.10 -2.47
N PRO A 75 16.95 -2.27 -1.89
CA PRO A 75 17.40 -1.40 -0.81
C PRO A 75 17.40 0.06 -1.28
N ASP A 76 16.95 0.97 -0.40
CA ASP A 76 16.82 2.42 -0.64
C ASP A 76 15.76 2.88 -1.66
N MET A 77 15.05 1.97 -2.34
CA MET A 77 14.00 2.31 -3.29
C MET A 77 12.67 2.70 -2.62
N MET A 78 12.41 2.30 -1.37
CA MET A 78 11.22 2.76 -0.67
C MET A 78 11.41 4.23 -0.26
N GLY A 79 10.71 5.17 -0.89
CA GLY A 79 10.82 6.61 -0.62
C GLY A 79 9.98 7.07 0.56
N ALA A 80 8.67 6.83 0.52
CA ALA A 80 7.75 7.11 1.64
C ALA A 80 6.50 6.24 1.57
N ILE A 81 5.80 6.12 2.70
CA ILE A 81 4.51 5.41 2.79
C ILE A 81 3.49 6.38 3.39
N VAL A 82 2.40 6.64 2.68
CA VAL A 82 1.30 7.49 3.12
C VAL A 82 0.07 6.61 3.33
N ILE A 83 -0.30 6.41 4.59
CA ILE A 83 -1.46 5.64 5.01
C ILE A 83 -2.62 6.61 5.21
N VAL A 84 -3.67 6.47 4.40
CA VAL A 84 -4.82 7.38 4.39
C VAL A 84 -6.06 6.68 4.91
N ASN A 85 -7.02 7.49 5.39
CA ASN A 85 -8.28 7.02 5.96
C ASN A 85 -8.08 6.01 7.09
N ALA A 86 -7.10 6.22 7.96
CA ALA A 86 -6.79 5.31 9.06
C ALA A 86 -7.89 5.31 10.13
N PRO A 87 -8.63 4.20 10.33
CA PRO A 87 -9.54 4.07 11.45
C PRO A 87 -8.76 3.88 12.77
N PRO A 88 -9.39 4.08 13.94
CA PRO A 88 -8.75 3.83 15.24
C PRO A 88 -8.17 2.41 15.39
N SER A 89 -8.79 1.41 14.74
CA SER A 89 -8.32 0.02 14.71
C SER A 89 -6.92 -0.12 14.08
N PHE A 90 -6.51 0.83 13.24
CA PHE A 90 -5.21 0.82 12.56
C PHE A 90 -4.02 0.95 13.51
N ALA A 91 -4.19 1.60 14.66
CA ALA A 91 -3.12 1.74 15.64
C ALA A 91 -2.54 0.39 16.09
N PHE A 92 -3.37 -0.66 16.16
CA PHE A 92 -2.92 -2.01 16.50
C PHE A 92 -2.05 -2.62 15.40
N ALA A 93 -2.49 -2.51 14.14
CA ALA A 93 -1.72 -2.97 12.99
C ALA A 93 -0.38 -2.23 12.89
N TRP A 94 -0.40 -0.91 13.06
CA TRP A 94 0.80 -0.08 13.04
C TRP A 94 1.81 -0.48 14.12
N ARG A 95 1.34 -0.81 15.33
CA ARG A 95 2.23 -1.26 16.41
C ARG A 95 2.97 -2.55 16.05
N PHE A 96 2.33 -3.48 15.34
CA PHE A 96 2.98 -4.68 14.82
C PHE A 96 3.92 -4.37 13.65
N MET A 97 3.53 -3.46 12.75
CA MET A 97 4.37 -3.12 11.60
C MET A 97 5.69 -2.47 12.04
N ARG A 98 5.63 -1.53 12.99
CA ARG A 98 6.81 -0.85 13.52
C ARG A 98 7.90 -1.77 14.08
N SER A 99 7.60 -2.98 14.53
CA SER A 99 8.61 -3.86 15.14
C SER A 99 9.59 -4.43 14.12
N TRP A 100 9.23 -4.45 12.84
CA TRP A 100 10.12 -4.95 11.77
C TRP A 100 10.60 -3.83 10.83
N MET A 101 10.00 -2.64 10.90
CA MET A 101 10.47 -1.48 10.13
C MET A 101 11.75 -0.89 10.78
N ASP A 102 12.75 -0.61 9.96
CA ASP A 102 13.92 0.15 10.37
C ASP A 102 13.55 1.60 10.78
N ASN A 103 14.51 2.36 11.33
CA ASN A 103 14.23 3.73 11.76
C ASN A 103 13.90 4.63 10.56
N SER A 104 14.62 4.47 9.44
CA SER A 104 14.44 5.28 8.24
C SER A 104 13.04 5.13 7.64
N MET A 105 12.53 3.91 7.52
CA MET A 105 11.18 3.65 6.99
C MET A 105 10.08 4.11 7.93
N ARG A 106 10.32 4.09 9.25
CA ARG A 106 9.37 4.65 10.23
C ARG A 106 9.27 6.17 10.16
N GLU A 107 10.37 6.88 9.92
CA GLU A 107 10.39 8.34 9.77
C GLU A 107 9.69 8.80 8.48
N ARG A 108 9.69 7.96 7.45
CA ARG A 108 9.09 8.20 6.13
C ARG A 108 7.65 7.70 6.01
N ALA A 109 7.10 7.14 7.10
CA ALA A 109 5.71 6.69 7.17
C ALA A 109 4.82 7.81 7.73
N HIS A 110 3.82 8.20 6.95
CA HIS A 110 2.82 9.19 7.32
C HIS A 110 1.47 8.49 7.49
N ILE A 111 0.81 8.70 8.63
CA ILE A 111 -0.48 8.10 8.92
C ILE A 111 -1.49 9.21 9.12
N VAL A 112 -2.54 9.21 8.29
CA VAL A 112 -3.61 10.19 8.34
C VAL A 112 -4.92 9.51 8.73
N SER A 113 -5.56 10.07 9.75
CA SER A 113 -6.83 9.60 10.29
C SER A 113 -7.98 9.73 9.28
N GLU A 114 -8.91 8.78 9.31
CA GLU A 114 -10.19 8.89 8.57
C GLU A 114 -11.04 10.09 8.98
N LYS A 115 -10.78 10.67 10.16
CA LYS A 115 -11.50 11.85 10.66
C LYS A 115 -11.04 13.16 10.03
N THR A 116 -9.91 13.15 9.32
CA THR A 116 -9.28 14.34 8.75
C THR A 116 -8.84 14.07 7.29
N PRO A 117 -9.78 13.72 6.38
CA PRO A 117 -9.45 13.39 4.99
C PRO A 117 -8.81 14.55 4.22
N GLU A 118 -9.05 15.79 4.63
CA GLU A 118 -8.41 16.99 4.09
C GLU A 118 -6.89 17.01 4.31
N GLN A 119 -6.41 16.45 5.43
CA GLN A 119 -4.97 16.34 5.69
C GLN A 119 -4.32 15.31 4.75
N ALA A 120 -5.05 14.24 4.40
CA ALA A 120 -4.56 13.24 3.46
C ALA A 120 -4.41 13.86 2.07
N THR A 121 -5.44 14.59 1.63
CA THR A 121 -5.41 15.33 0.37
C THR A 121 -4.25 16.32 0.33
N ALA A 122 -4.12 17.16 1.36
CA ALA A 122 -3.05 18.16 1.44
C ALA A 122 -1.64 17.56 1.45
N LEU A 123 -1.46 16.41 2.13
CA LEU A 123 -0.19 15.70 2.14
C LEU A 123 0.11 15.08 0.76
N LEU A 124 -0.87 14.42 0.14
CA LEU A 124 -0.69 13.80 -1.18
C LEU A 124 -0.41 14.83 -2.27
N SER A 125 -1.12 15.97 -2.30
CA SER A 125 -0.85 17.06 -3.26
C SER A 125 0.53 17.69 -3.12
N ARG A 126 1.20 17.54 -1.97
CA ARG A 126 2.59 17.99 -1.77
C ARG A 126 3.62 17.00 -2.30
N LEU A 127 3.26 15.72 -2.36
CA LEU A 127 4.17 14.63 -2.72
C LEU A 127 3.99 14.16 -4.17
N ILE A 128 2.81 14.38 -4.75
CA ILE A 128 2.39 13.85 -6.06
C ILE A 128 1.85 15.02 -6.90
N ASP A 129 2.28 15.09 -8.17
CA ASP A 129 1.69 16.01 -9.14
C ASP A 129 0.18 15.77 -9.23
N PRO A 130 -0.67 16.81 -9.13
CA PRO A 130 -2.12 16.65 -9.26
C PRO A 130 -2.55 15.83 -10.49
N ALA A 131 -1.86 15.95 -11.62
CA ALA A 131 -2.18 15.20 -12.85
C ALA A 131 -1.88 13.70 -12.76
N GLN A 132 -1.12 13.26 -11.76
CA GLN A 132 -0.81 11.85 -11.47
C GLN A 132 -1.59 11.31 -10.27
N LEU A 133 -2.19 12.19 -9.47
CA LEU A 133 -2.99 11.81 -8.31
C LEU A 133 -4.45 11.57 -8.72
N PRO A 134 -5.05 10.40 -8.44
CA PRO A 134 -6.46 10.15 -8.73
C PRO A 134 -7.36 11.19 -8.08
N SER A 135 -8.43 11.58 -8.78
CA SER A 135 -9.42 12.54 -8.27
C SER A 135 -10.08 12.12 -6.95
N THR A 136 -10.15 10.82 -6.66
CA THR A 136 -10.61 10.28 -5.37
C THR A 136 -9.76 10.74 -4.18
N TYR A 137 -8.49 11.08 -4.42
CA TYR A 137 -7.56 11.59 -3.41
C TYR A 137 -7.27 13.09 -3.59
N GLY A 138 -8.08 13.80 -4.37
CA GLY A 138 -7.99 15.25 -4.57
C GLY A 138 -7.03 15.71 -5.68
N GLY A 139 -6.64 14.82 -6.59
CA GLY A 139 -5.92 15.21 -7.82
C GLY A 139 -6.84 15.42 -9.03
N THR A 140 -6.25 15.44 -10.21
CA THR A 140 -6.93 15.62 -11.51
C THR A 140 -6.84 14.39 -12.42
N ALA A 141 -6.09 13.36 -12.02
CA ALA A 141 -6.07 12.09 -12.75
C ALA A 141 -7.42 11.37 -12.66
N PRO A 142 -7.74 10.47 -13.60
CA PRO A 142 -8.93 9.64 -13.53
C PRO A 142 -9.05 8.94 -12.16
N PRO A 143 -10.28 8.76 -11.64
CA PRO A 143 -10.47 8.04 -10.40
C PRO A 143 -9.96 6.60 -10.55
N LEU A 144 -9.55 6.00 -9.43
CA LEU A 144 -9.16 4.59 -9.43
C LEU A 144 -10.30 3.73 -9.97
N GLN A 145 -9.98 2.84 -10.89
CA GLN A 145 -10.97 1.89 -11.39
C GLN A 145 -11.42 0.98 -10.23
N PRO A 146 -12.72 0.67 -10.13
CA PRO A 146 -13.19 -0.29 -9.15
C PRO A 146 -12.53 -1.64 -9.40
N TRP A 147 -12.35 -2.40 -8.32
CA TRP A 147 -11.83 -3.76 -8.44
C TRP A 147 -12.70 -4.57 -9.41
N PRO A 148 -12.10 -5.24 -10.42
CA PRO A 148 -12.88 -5.94 -11.45
C PRO A 148 -13.82 -6.98 -10.83
N GLU A 149 -15.07 -6.96 -11.28
CA GLU A 149 -16.05 -7.96 -10.88
C GLU A 149 -15.79 -9.24 -11.66
N TYR A 150 -14.99 -10.14 -11.08
CA TYR A 150 -14.94 -11.51 -11.56
C TYR A 150 -16.26 -12.19 -11.20
N SER A 151 -17.15 -12.37 -12.18
CA SER A 151 -18.33 -13.21 -12.04
C SER A 151 -17.88 -14.63 -11.71
N ARG A 152 -18.39 -15.20 -10.62
CA ARG A 152 -18.23 -16.62 -10.34
C ARG A 152 -19.12 -17.38 -11.32
N THR A 153 -18.58 -17.72 -12.48
CA THR A 153 -19.10 -18.83 -13.29
C THR A 153 -18.72 -20.15 -12.66
#